data_AF-A0A949JTX5-F1
#
_entry.id   AF-A0A949JTX5-F1
#
_cell.length_a   1.000
_cell.length_b   1.000
_cell.length_c   1.000
_cell.angle_alpha   90.00
_cell.angle_beta   90.00
_cell.angle_gamma   90.00
#
_symmetry.space_group_name_H-M   'P 1'
#
loop_
_entity.id
_entity.type
_entity.pdbx_description
1 polymer ?
#
loop_
_entity_poly.entity_id
_entity_poly.type
_entity_poly.pdbx_seq_one_letter_code
_entity_poly.pdbx_strand_id
1 'polypeptide(L)'
;MCSCVKVVLLLFISVALVHCSESGISNTEDLDVTPDEVVEDLSEPIIIGYGRAVLVEEENLLIKFMDVTEGRCPTGVLCFWAGQAVGEFLLIKKNDMCGIAEPKAQPGLFPGTEEYDKLADDALGYMLYLAELKPYPNMAHPTDPEDYVATLKIEELSEDYYNDKIVFVWTPPDQLQRDPVTIHGAEIDGDILMLTVTFSGGCGRHRFKLFMQPAFMESYPVQTNLYLQHTDLGDPCDAILSKDVSFDIQNISELYRDMYGGRDEIILNVFGYFIEVPGDKITVSYLPE
;
A
#
# COMPACT_ATOMS: atom_id res chain seq x y z
N MET A 1 -8.15 -68.69 9.06
CA MET A 1 -6.93 -69.20 8.41
C MET A 1 -6.59 -68.29 7.24
N CYS A 2 -5.34 -67.83 7.15
CA CYS A 2 -4.64 -67.12 6.05
C CYS A 2 -5.31 -65.85 5.46
N SER A 3 -4.79 -64.65 5.73
CA SER A 3 -3.55 -64.01 5.23
C SER A 3 -3.64 -63.57 3.76
N CYS A 4 -3.58 -62.26 3.52
CA CYS A 4 -2.66 -61.70 2.52
C CYS A 4 -2.41 -60.20 2.75
N VAL A 5 -1.13 -59.86 2.69
CA VAL A 5 -0.48 -58.59 3.01
C VAL A 5 -0.56 -57.62 1.82
N LYS A 6 -0.79 -56.33 2.09
CA LYS A 6 -0.24 -55.24 1.27
C LYS A 6 0.29 -54.13 2.18
N VAL A 7 1.61 -54.15 2.37
CA VAL A 7 2.39 -53.01 2.86
C VAL A 7 2.41 -51.99 1.73
N VAL A 8 1.88 -50.80 1.97
CA VAL A 8 2.13 -49.62 1.14
C VAL A 8 2.83 -48.61 2.02
N LEU A 9 4.14 -48.53 1.83
CA LEU A 9 5.04 -47.56 2.41
C LEU A 9 4.79 -46.22 1.68
N LEU A 10 4.10 -45.28 2.32
CA LEU A 10 3.99 -43.91 1.82
C LEU A 10 4.91 -43.02 2.65
N LEU A 11 5.98 -42.57 1.99
CA LEU A 11 6.85 -41.51 2.47
C LEU A 11 6.03 -40.24 2.69
N PHE A 12 6.05 -39.71 3.92
CA PHE A 12 5.68 -38.34 4.18
C PHE A 12 6.81 -37.44 3.65
N ILE A 13 6.60 -36.84 2.48
CA ILE A 13 7.35 -35.66 2.06
C ILE A 13 6.49 -34.47 2.52
N SER A 14 6.88 -33.85 3.62
CA SER A 14 6.36 -32.55 4.04
C SER A 14 7.01 -31.46 3.18
N VAL A 15 6.33 -31.07 2.10
CA VAL A 15 6.57 -29.77 1.48
C VAL A 15 5.52 -28.83 2.08
N ALA A 16 5.95 -27.97 3.01
CA ALA A 16 5.14 -26.84 3.44
C ALA A 16 5.20 -25.78 2.33
N LEU A 17 4.16 -25.74 1.50
CA LEU A 17 3.85 -24.57 0.69
C LEU A 17 2.92 -23.71 1.54
N VAL A 18 3.44 -22.60 2.05
CA VAL A 18 2.60 -21.51 2.53
C VAL A 18 2.03 -20.84 1.28
N HIS A 19 0.76 -21.12 0.98
CA HIS A 19 -0.05 -20.34 0.05
C HIS A 19 -0.87 -19.36 0.89
N CYS A 20 -0.76 -18.07 0.59
CA CYS A 20 -1.76 -17.09 1.01
C CYS A 20 -2.95 -17.28 0.05
N SER A 21 -4.02 -17.93 0.51
CA SER A 21 -5.23 -18.09 -0.29
C SER A 21 -6.12 -16.87 -0.18
N GLU A 22 -6.59 -16.38 -1.33
CA GLU A 22 -7.79 -15.55 -1.47
C GLU A 22 -9.01 -16.28 -0.91
N SER A 23 -9.22 -16.17 0.40
CA SER A 23 -10.48 -16.47 1.05
C SER A 23 -10.61 -15.49 2.18
N GLY A 24 -11.64 -14.63 2.11
CA GLY A 24 -11.87 -13.54 3.05
C GLY A 24 -11.63 -13.98 4.49
N ILE A 25 -10.84 -13.16 5.20
CA ILE A 25 -10.58 -13.31 6.62
C ILE A 25 -11.92 -13.09 7.33
N SER A 26 -12.63 -14.17 7.61
CA SER A 26 -13.71 -14.14 8.59
C SER A 26 -13.10 -14.51 9.94
N ASN A 27 -13.00 -13.49 10.80
CA ASN A 27 -12.70 -13.53 12.23
C ASN A 27 -11.22 -13.34 12.62
N THR A 28 -10.98 -12.32 13.45
CA THR A 28 -9.77 -11.92 14.18
C THR A 28 -9.02 -13.05 14.93
N GLU A 29 -9.58 -14.26 15.05
CA GLU A 29 -9.04 -15.33 15.90
C GLU A 29 -7.92 -16.15 15.21
N ASP A 30 -7.76 -16.06 13.89
CA ASP A 30 -6.80 -16.89 13.14
C ASP A 30 -5.41 -16.26 12.95
N LEU A 31 -5.18 -15.01 13.37
CA LEU A 31 -3.87 -14.38 13.28
C LEU A 31 -3.00 -14.52 14.54
N ASP A 32 -3.58 -14.91 15.70
CA ASP A 32 -2.95 -15.10 17.03
C ASP A 32 -1.61 -14.35 17.24
N VAL A 33 -1.59 -13.05 16.90
CA VAL A 33 -0.43 -12.20 17.14
C VAL A 33 -0.64 -11.55 18.49
N THR A 34 0.03 -12.10 19.51
CA THR A 34 0.11 -11.45 20.81
C THR A 34 1.15 -10.33 20.75
N PRO A 35 0.85 -9.10 21.21
CA PRO A 35 1.83 -8.04 21.26
C PRO A 35 2.94 -8.39 22.25
N ASP A 36 4.18 -8.26 21.79
CA ASP A 36 5.37 -8.35 22.63
C ASP A 36 5.55 -7.10 23.51
N GLU A 37 5.11 -5.96 22.98
CA GLU A 37 5.23 -4.65 23.60
C GLU A 37 3.99 -3.81 23.30
N VAL A 38 3.71 -2.86 24.20
CA VAL A 38 2.58 -1.95 24.10
C VAL A 38 3.10 -0.53 24.28
N VAL A 39 2.78 0.34 23.33
CA VAL A 39 3.10 1.77 23.36
C VAL A 39 1.81 2.58 23.36
N GLU A 40 1.85 3.77 23.96
CA GLU A 40 0.66 4.61 24.14
C GLU A 40 0.16 5.15 22.79
N ASP A 41 1.03 5.85 22.06
CA ASP A 41 0.69 6.58 20.84
C ASP A 41 1.82 6.48 19.77
N LEU A 42 1.69 7.26 18.70
CA LEU A 42 2.67 7.37 17.59
C LEU A 42 3.62 8.59 17.73
N SER A 43 3.68 9.24 18.89
CA SER A 43 4.45 10.48 19.07
C SER A 43 5.97 10.26 18.99
N GLU A 44 6.43 9.07 19.37
CA GLU A 44 7.83 8.65 19.34
C GLU A 44 8.06 7.50 18.36
N PRO A 45 9.28 7.36 17.80
CA PRO A 45 9.60 6.22 16.94
C PRO A 45 9.43 4.88 17.65
N ILE A 46 8.85 3.90 16.95
CA ILE A 46 8.61 2.55 17.44
C ILE A 46 9.82 1.67 17.12
N ILE A 47 10.32 0.96 18.12
CA ILE A 47 11.44 0.02 17.97
C ILE A 47 10.90 -1.40 17.96
N ILE A 48 11.16 -2.15 16.89
CA ILE A 48 10.64 -3.51 16.72
C ILE A 48 11.77 -4.46 16.33
N GLY A 49 11.95 -5.52 17.12
CA GLY A 49 12.84 -6.63 16.76
C GLY A 49 12.21 -7.56 15.74
N TYR A 50 13.01 -8.24 14.92
CA TYR A 50 12.52 -9.21 13.94
C TYR A 50 11.58 -10.25 14.57
N GLY A 51 10.45 -10.51 13.90
CA GLY A 51 9.42 -11.44 14.35
C GLY A 51 8.53 -10.93 15.49
N ARG A 52 8.84 -9.78 16.10
CA ARG A 52 8.09 -9.22 17.23
C ARG A 52 6.97 -8.29 16.79
N ALA A 53 5.99 -8.11 17.67
CA ALA A 53 4.83 -7.26 17.46
C ALA A 53 4.68 -6.18 18.54
N VAL A 54 4.30 -4.97 18.13
CA VAL A 54 4.01 -3.84 19.03
C VAL A 54 2.56 -3.41 18.83
N LEU A 55 1.83 -3.22 19.93
CA LEU A 55 0.49 -2.62 19.92
C LEU A 55 0.59 -1.13 20.26
N VAL A 56 0.01 -0.29 19.42
CA VAL A 56 -0.24 1.13 19.70
C VAL A 56 -1.66 1.26 20.24
N GLU A 57 -1.79 1.59 21.53
CA GLU A 57 -3.09 1.54 22.23
C GLU A 57 -4.10 2.55 21.70
N GLU A 58 -3.70 3.82 21.55
CA GLU A 58 -4.61 4.89 21.09
C GLU A 58 -5.20 4.58 19.71
N GLU A 59 -4.36 4.09 18.81
CA GLU A 59 -4.73 3.75 17.43
C GLU A 59 -5.42 2.38 17.30
N ASN A 60 -5.34 1.54 18.35
CA ASN A 60 -5.67 0.12 18.30
C ASN A 60 -5.02 -0.56 17.09
N LEU A 61 -3.72 -0.28 16.89
CA LEU A 61 -2.94 -0.70 15.74
C LEU A 61 -1.84 -1.65 16.19
N LEU A 62 -1.88 -2.90 15.73
CA LEU A 62 -0.80 -3.87 15.94
C LEU A 62 0.15 -3.84 14.74
N ILE A 63 1.45 -3.77 14.99
CA ILE A 63 2.50 -3.72 13.96
C ILE A 63 3.48 -4.86 14.23
N LYS A 64 3.72 -5.72 13.25
CA LYS A 64 4.64 -6.86 13.38
C LYS A 64 5.73 -6.79 12.31
N PHE A 65 6.99 -6.96 12.72
CA PHE A 65 8.12 -7.04 11.80
C PHE A 65 8.26 -8.47 11.26
N MET A 66 7.95 -8.67 9.98
CA MET A 66 7.79 -9.98 9.37
C MET A 66 9.05 -10.46 8.66
N ASP A 67 9.64 -9.62 7.81
CA ASP A 67 10.80 -10.00 7.01
C ASP A 67 11.74 -8.82 6.75
N VAL A 68 12.98 -9.11 6.34
CA VAL A 68 13.98 -8.11 6.01
C VAL A 68 14.82 -8.52 4.80
N THR A 69 14.83 -7.66 3.79
CA THR A 69 15.72 -7.79 2.63
C THR A 69 16.88 -6.82 2.75
N GLU A 70 18.11 -7.34 2.79
CA GLU A 70 19.32 -6.54 2.94
C GLU A 70 20.01 -6.27 1.59
N GLY A 71 19.98 -5.01 1.15
CA GLY A 71 20.68 -4.53 -0.05
C GLY A 71 21.72 -3.44 0.21
N ARG A 72 21.93 -3.01 1.47
CA ARG A 72 22.88 -1.96 1.83
C ARG A 72 24.31 -2.45 1.65
N CYS A 73 25.20 -1.54 1.24
CA CYS A 73 26.59 -1.86 1.02
C CYS A 73 27.28 -2.26 2.33
N PRO A 74 27.76 -3.51 2.51
CA PRO A 74 28.35 -3.93 3.79
C PRO A 74 29.57 -3.11 4.20
N THR A 75 29.83 -3.03 5.49
CA THR A 75 31.05 -2.39 6.00
C THR A 75 32.28 -3.15 5.54
N GLY A 76 33.32 -2.43 5.09
CA GLY A 76 34.59 -3.01 4.67
C GLY A 76 34.68 -3.40 3.19
N VAL A 77 33.65 -3.08 2.39
CA VAL A 77 33.66 -3.30 0.94
C VAL A 77 33.40 -2.00 0.17
N LEU A 78 33.88 -1.96 -1.08
CA LEU A 78 33.59 -0.87 -2.00
C LEU A 78 32.44 -1.31 -2.92
N CYS A 79 31.27 -0.72 -2.76
CA CYS A 79 30.16 -0.91 -3.69
C CYS A 79 30.18 0.15 -4.78
N PHE A 80 29.86 -0.26 -6.01
CA PHE A 80 29.64 0.67 -7.13
C PHE A 80 28.26 1.35 -7.05
N TRP A 81 27.30 0.68 -6.40
CA TRP A 81 25.96 1.16 -6.13
C TRP A 81 25.58 0.74 -4.71
N ALA A 82 25.15 1.69 -3.87
CA ALA A 82 24.61 1.34 -2.56
C ALA A 82 23.12 1.01 -2.74
N GLY A 83 22.74 -0.24 -2.48
CA GLY A 83 21.33 -0.63 -2.46
C GLY A 83 20.64 -0.18 -1.17
N GLN A 84 19.39 -0.63 -1.02
CA GLN A 84 18.51 -0.28 0.09
C GLN A 84 18.25 -1.53 0.92
N ALA A 85 18.02 -1.37 2.22
CA ALA A 85 17.36 -2.39 3.01
C ALA A 85 15.85 -2.16 2.96
N VAL A 86 15.08 -3.25 2.96
CA VAL A 86 13.61 -3.23 2.98
C VAL A 86 13.17 -4.03 4.17
N GLY A 87 12.31 -3.47 5.02
CA GLY A 87 11.65 -4.22 6.08
C GLY A 87 10.19 -4.44 5.74
N GLU A 88 9.67 -5.65 5.90
CA GLU A 88 8.27 -6.00 5.69
C GLU A 88 7.51 -5.96 7.03
N PHE A 89 6.47 -5.15 7.12
CA PHE A 89 5.68 -4.96 8.33
C PHE A 89 4.20 -5.26 8.10
N LEU A 90 3.63 -6.12 8.94
CA LEU A 90 2.20 -6.40 8.97
C LEU A 90 1.52 -5.44 9.96
N LEU A 91 0.50 -4.71 9.50
CA LEU A 91 -0.35 -3.85 10.30
C LEU A 91 -1.73 -4.49 10.46
N ILE A 92 -2.30 -4.46 11.66
CA ILE A 92 -3.66 -4.97 11.96
C ILE A 92 -4.43 -3.93 12.78
N LYS A 93 -5.64 -3.54 12.35
CA LYS A 93 -6.55 -2.62 13.06
C LYS A 93 -7.80 -3.37 13.56
N LYS A 94 -8.46 -2.85 14.60
CA LYS A 94 -9.63 -3.38 15.35
C LYS A 94 -10.76 -4.06 14.55
N ASN A 95 -10.86 -3.85 13.23
CA ASN A 95 -11.87 -4.45 12.35
C ASN A 95 -11.30 -5.57 11.45
N ASP A 96 -10.21 -6.25 11.86
CA ASP A 96 -9.47 -7.22 11.03
C ASP A 96 -8.91 -6.67 9.73
N MET A 97 -8.82 -5.36 9.61
CA MET A 97 -8.15 -4.76 8.48
C MET A 97 -6.66 -5.00 8.65
N CYS A 98 -6.09 -5.76 7.73
CA CYS A 98 -4.65 -5.99 7.64
C CYS A 98 -4.06 -5.32 6.40
N GLY A 99 -2.84 -4.82 6.53
CA GLY A 99 -2.04 -4.27 5.44
C GLY A 99 -0.58 -4.62 5.63
N ILE A 100 0.18 -4.66 4.53
CA ILE A 100 1.62 -4.85 4.56
C ILE A 100 2.25 -3.55 4.06
N ALA A 101 3.32 -3.12 4.73
CA ALA A 101 4.17 -2.01 4.30
C ALA A 101 5.62 -2.46 4.19
N GLU A 102 6.32 -2.00 3.15
CA GLU A 102 7.70 -2.32 2.82
C GLU A 102 8.62 -1.08 2.78
N PRO A 103 8.70 -0.29 3.87
CA PRO A 103 9.55 0.89 3.90
C PRO A 103 11.03 0.53 3.76
N LYS A 104 11.78 1.46 3.16
CA LYS A 104 13.18 1.26 2.76
C LYS A 104 14.12 2.15 3.56
N ALA A 105 15.32 1.64 3.83
CA ALA A 105 16.41 2.40 4.43
C ALA A 105 17.61 2.45 3.48
N GLN A 106 18.08 3.67 3.21
CA GLN A 106 19.26 3.92 2.37
C GLN A 106 20.38 4.60 3.18
N PRO A 107 21.63 4.13 3.08
CA PRO A 107 22.74 4.76 3.79
C PRO A 107 22.94 6.23 3.37
N GLY A 108 23.03 7.11 4.37
CA GLY A 108 23.29 8.55 4.14
C GLY A 108 22.06 9.37 3.75
N LEU A 109 20.88 8.76 3.72
CA LEU A 109 19.61 9.46 3.55
C LEU A 109 18.90 9.58 4.89
N PHE A 110 18.39 10.77 5.19
CA PHE A 110 17.86 11.13 6.52
C PHE A 110 16.52 11.84 6.39
N PRO A 111 15.68 11.85 7.44
CA PRO A 111 14.41 12.57 7.44
C PRO A 111 14.53 14.03 7.01
N GLY A 112 13.56 14.49 6.21
CA GLY A 112 13.45 15.89 5.76
C GLY A 112 13.95 16.19 4.35
N THR A 113 14.17 15.16 3.51
CA THR A 113 14.43 15.33 2.07
C THR A 113 13.40 14.57 1.23
N GLU A 114 13.10 15.05 0.03
CA GLU A 114 12.15 14.39 -0.88
C GLU A 114 12.58 12.94 -1.20
N GLU A 115 13.88 12.68 -1.34
CA GLU A 115 14.36 11.32 -1.59
C GLU A 115 14.11 10.39 -0.40
N TYR A 116 14.13 10.90 0.84
CA TYR A 116 13.80 10.13 2.03
C TYR A 116 12.32 9.75 2.05
N ASP A 117 11.45 10.69 1.67
CA ASP A 117 10.01 10.45 1.62
C ASP A 117 9.63 9.40 0.58
N LYS A 118 10.40 9.30 -0.52
CA LYS A 118 10.25 8.23 -1.53
C LYS A 118 10.61 6.82 -1.04
N LEU A 119 11.23 6.70 0.14
CA LEU A 119 11.57 5.41 0.75
C LEU A 119 10.50 4.89 1.70
N ALA A 120 9.58 5.75 2.11
CA ALA A 120 8.47 5.36 2.97
C ALA A 120 7.43 4.56 2.18
N ASP A 121 6.61 3.80 2.90
CA ASP A 121 5.50 3.05 2.32
C ASP A 121 4.24 3.23 3.16
N ASP A 122 3.07 3.03 2.57
CA ASP A 122 1.79 3.28 3.22
C ASP A 122 0.96 2.02 3.41
N ALA A 123 0.37 1.88 4.61
CA ALA A 123 -0.58 0.81 4.90
C ALA A 123 -1.63 1.27 5.92
N LEU A 124 -2.88 0.90 5.67
CA LEU A 124 -4.02 1.16 6.56
C LEU A 124 -4.20 2.64 6.97
N GLY A 125 -3.73 3.58 6.15
CA GLY A 125 -3.80 5.01 6.45
C GLY A 125 -2.64 5.56 7.29
N TYR A 126 -1.52 4.85 7.34
CA TYR A 126 -0.29 5.29 8.00
C TYR A 126 0.86 5.28 7.01
N MET A 127 1.74 6.28 7.08
CA MET A 127 3.06 6.24 6.44
C MET A 127 4.05 5.64 7.41
N LEU A 128 4.79 4.65 6.92
CA LEU A 128 5.87 4.04 7.65
C LEU A 128 7.19 4.47 7.04
N TYR A 129 8.05 5.02 7.89
CA TYR A 129 9.42 5.36 7.55
C TYR A 129 10.35 4.41 8.30
N LEU A 130 11.20 3.69 7.58
CA LEU A 130 12.27 2.89 8.18
C LEU A 130 13.44 3.83 8.51
N ALA A 131 13.34 4.50 9.66
CA ALA A 131 14.31 5.49 10.10
C ALA A 131 15.69 4.87 10.38
N GLU A 132 15.72 3.67 10.95
CA GLU A 132 16.95 2.93 11.15
C GLU A 132 16.70 1.41 11.09
N LEU A 133 17.70 0.67 10.60
CA LEU A 133 17.72 -0.78 10.67
C LEU A 133 19.09 -1.23 11.17
N LYS A 134 19.14 -1.85 12.35
CA LYS A 134 20.37 -2.36 12.97
C LYS A 134 20.34 -3.89 13.02
N PRO A 135 21.49 -4.57 12.98
CA PRO A 135 22.80 -3.99 12.73
C PRO A 135 22.97 -3.57 11.25
N TYR A 136 24.02 -2.79 10.99
CA TYR A 136 24.43 -2.51 9.61
C TYR A 136 25.25 -3.69 9.08
N PRO A 137 25.07 -4.14 7.83
CA PRO A 137 25.68 -5.37 7.33
C PRO A 137 27.21 -5.28 7.35
N ASN A 138 27.84 -6.41 7.67
CA ASN A 138 29.29 -6.56 7.72
C ASN A 138 29.71 -7.81 6.93
N MET A 139 30.65 -7.65 5.98
CA MET A 139 31.10 -8.77 5.15
C MET A 139 31.72 -9.92 5.97
N ALA A 140 32.43 -9.59 7.06
CA ALA A 140 33.09 -10.58 7.89
C ALA A 140 32.10 -11.36 8.77
N HIS A 141 30.93 -10.80 9.02
CA HIS A 141 29.94 -11.31 9.94
C HIS A 141 28.54 -11.14 9.34
N PRO A 142 28.08 -12.11 8.52
CA PRO A 142 26.70 -12.14 8.06
C PRO A 142 25.74 -12.04 9.24
N THR A 143 24.77 -11.14 9.13
CA THR A 143 23.76 -10.89 10.16
C THR A 143 22.65 -11.93 10.06
N ASP A 144 22.25 -12.50 11.20
CA ASP A 144 21.06 -13.34 11.27
C ASP A 144 19.80 -12.46 11.20
N PRO A 145 18.76 -12.80 10.41
CA PRO A 145 17.49 -12.09 10.42
C PRO A 145 16.96 -11.76 11.83
N GLU A 146 17.10 -12.69 12.77
CA GLU A 146 16.62 -12.52 14.16
C GLU A 146 17.36 -11.42 14.94
N ASP A 147 18.56 -11.02 14.49
CA ASP A 147 19.33 -9.95 15.11
C ASP A 147 18.85 -8.55 14.70
N TYR A 148 17.97 -8.44 13.69
CA TYR A 148 17.53 -7.14 13.21
C TYR A 148 16.58 -6.45 14.17
N VAL A 149 16.80 -5.15 14.31
CA VAL A 149 15.95 -4.21 15.03
C VAL A 149 15.67 -3.03 14.10
N ALA A 150 14.40 -2.81 13.81
CA ALA A 150 13.90 -1.68 13.05
C ALA A 150 13.50 -0.55 14.00
N THR A 151 13.80 0.69 13.62
CA THR A 151 13.23 1.90 14.21
C THR A 151 12.32 2.52 13.16
N LEU A 152 11.01 2.48 13.44
CA LEU A 152 9.97 3.01 12.59
C LEU A 152 9.55 4.39 13.10
N LYS A 153 9.48 5.36 12.20
CA LYS A 153 8.67 6.55 12.42
C LYS A 153 7.36 6.32 11.67
N ILE A 154 6.24 6.50 12.34
CA ILE A 154 4.92 6.25 11.77
C ILE A 154 4.11 7.52 11.90
N GLU A 155 3.52 7.95 10.80
CA GLU A 155 2.67 9.13 10.77
C GLU A 155 1.29 8.71 10.28
N GLU A 156 0.23 9.14 10.98
CA GLU A 156 -1.11 9.03 10.43
C GLU A 156 -1.17 9.87 9.15
N LEU A 157 -1.66 9.28 8.08
CA LEU A 157 -1.84 10.00 6.85
C LEU A 157 -2.96 11.01 7.02
N SER A 158 -2.58 12.29 6.93
CA SER A 158 -3.56 13.35 6.80
C SER A 158 -4.48 13.06 5.62
N GLU A 159 -5.74 13.49 5.71
CA GLU A 159 -6.70 13.32 4.61
C GLU A 159 -6.13 13.89 3.29
N ASP A 160 -5.29 14.91 3.37
CA ASP A 160 -4.63 15.57 2.24
C ASP A 160 -3.59 14.72 1.52
N TYR A 161 -2.97 13.73 2.17
CA TYR A 161 -1.99 12.84 1.51
C TYR A 161 -2.64 11.93 0.46
N TYR A 162 -3.85 11.44 0.73
CA TYR A 162 -4.61 10.65 -0.25
C TYR A 162 -5.52 11.51 -1.12
N ASN A 163 -5.83 12.74 -0.71
CA ASN A 163 -6.72 13.58 -1.50
C ASN A 163 -6.12 13.93 -2.85
N ASP A 164 -4.80 13.93 -2.98
CA ASP A 164 -4.14 14.41 -4.20
C ASP A 164 -3.30 13.36 -4.91
N LYS A 165 -3.31 12.06 -4.59
CA LYS A 165 -2.48 11.07 -5.34
C LYS A 165 -3.25 9.86 -5.80
N ILE A 166 -2.80 9.30 -6.94
CA ILE A 166 -3.30 8.02 -7.44
C ILE A 166 -2.64 6.86 -6.70
N VAL A 167 -3.44 5.91 -6.24
CA VAL A 167 -2.96 4.70 -5.55
C VAL A 167 -2.91 3.53 -6.54
N PHE A 168 -1.74 2.92 -6.69
CA PHE A 168 -1.58 1.73 -7.52
C PHE A 168 -1.97 0.47 -6.76
N VAL A 169 -2.93 -0.29 -7.27
CA VAL A 169 -3.44 -1.51 -6.64
C VAL A 169 -3.75 -2.58 -7.67
N TRP A 170 -3.57 -3.84 -7.30
CA TRP A 170 -4.00 -4.98 -8.13
C TRP A 170 -5.41 -5.47 -7.80
N THR A 171 -6.00 -4.95 -6.72
CA THR A 171 -7.37 -5.26 -6.28
C THR A 171 -8.37 -5.04 -7.41
N PRO A 172 -9.28 -6.00 -7.66
CA PRO A 172 -10.34 -5.84 -8.64
C PRO A 172 -11.17 -4.57 -8.38
N PRO A 173 -11.52 -3.80 -9.43
CA PRO A 173 -12.20 -2.51 -9.26
C PRO A 173 -13.53 -2.55 -8.51
N ASP A 174 -14.27 -3.67 -8.60
CA ASP A 174 -15.52 -3.92 -7.87
C ASP A 174 -15.31 -4.01 -6.35
N GLN A 175 -14.15 -4.50 -5.92
CA GLN A 175 -13.79 -4.59 -4.50
C GLN A 175 -13.31 -3.26 -3.91
N LEU A 176 -13.05 -2.26 -4.77
CA LEU A 176 -12.70 -0.91 -4.37
C LEU A 176 -13.94 -0.05 -4.11
N GLN A 177 -15.14 -0.50 -4.45
CA GLN A 177 -16.34 0.32 -4.33
C GLN A 177 -16.79 0.41 -2.86
N ARG A 178 -17.21 1.61 -2.45
CA ARG A 178 -17.67 1.89 -1.07
C ARG A 178 -19.05 2.54 -1.15
N ASP A 179 -19.10 3.87 -1.21
CA ASP A 179 -20.35 4.62 -1.23
C ASP A 179 -20.59 5.26 -2.61
N PRO A 180 -21.85 5.44 -3.02
CA PRO A 180 -22.18 6.01 -4.32
C PRO A 180 -21.59 7.41 -4.56
N VAL A 181 -21.03 7.61 -5.75
CA VAL A 181 -20.56 8.89 -6.27
C VAL A 181 -20.76 8.93 -7.78
N THR A 182 -21.15 10.09 -8.30
CA THR A 182 -21.29 10.37 -9.73
C THR A 182 -20.24 11.38 -10.16
N ILE A 183 -19.58 11.13 -11.30
CA ILE A 183 -18.65 12.07 -11.91
C ILE A 183 -19.39 12.82 -13.03
N HIS A 184 -19.28 14.14 -13.05
CA HIS A 184 -19.91 15.02 -14.05
C HIS A 184 -18.93 15.62 -15.04
N GLY A 185 -17.68 15.78 -14.64
CA GLY A 185 -16.63 16.36 -15.47
C GLY A 185 -15.25 15.90 -15.02
N ALA A 186 -14.30 15.94 -15.95
CA ALA A 186 -12.90 15.72 -15.69
C ALA A 186 -12.08 16.68 -16.57
N GLU A 187 -11.10 17.35 -15.97
CA GLU A 187 -10.19 18.28 -16.62
C GLU A 187 -8.77 18.02 -16.13
N ILE A 188 -7.76 18.34 -16.94
CA ILE A 188 -6.35 18.21 -16.57
C ILE A 188 -5.68 19.57 -16.73
N ASP A 189 -4.94 19.97 -15.70
CA ASP A 189 -4.02 21.12 -15.71
C ASP A 189 -2.65 20.67 -15.20
N GLY A 190 -1.66 20.62 -16.10
CA GLY A 190 -0.36 19.99 -15.84
C GLY A 190 -0.50 18.53 -15.42
N ASP A 191 0.05 18.19 -14.25
CA ASP A 191 -0.05 16.87 -13.63
C ASP A 191 -1.23 16.77 -12.64
N ILE A 192 -2.22 17.65 -12.70
CA ILE A 192 -3.40 17.61 -11.82
C ILE A 192 -4.66 17.25 -12.62
N LEU A 193 -5.26 16.11 -12.29
CA LEU A 193 -6.59 15.70 -12.73
C LEU A 193 -7.66 16.25 -11.77
N MET A 194 -8.50 17.15 -12.27
CA MET A 194 -9.64 17.71 -11.55
C MET A 194 -10.93 17.00 -11.95
N LEU A 195 -11.71 16.52 -10.98
CA LEU A 195 -13.02 15.89 -11.18
C LEU A 195 -14.11 16.70 -10.49
N THR A 196 -15.20 16.95 -11.22
CA THR A 196 -16.44 17.48 -10.62
C THR A 196 -17.36 16.32 -10.28
N VAL A 197 -17.67 16.14 -8.99
CA VAL A 197 -18.42 14.98 -8.48
C VAL A 197 -19.68 15.39 -7.72
N THR A 198 -20.63 14.46 -7.65
CA THR A 198 -21.84 14.56 -6.83
C THR A 198 -22.01 13.30 -5.99
N PHE A 199 -22.39 13.47 -4.73
CA PHE A 199 -22.58 12.39 -3.75
C PHE A 199 -23.63 12.77 -2.69
N SER A 200 -24.11 11.77 -1.94
CA SER A 200 -25.05 11.97 -0.82
C SER A 200 -24.28 12.25 0.47
N GLY A 201 -24.77 13.15 1.32
CA GLY A 201 -24.16 13.52 2.60
C GLY A 201 -24.47 14.96 3.02
N GLY A 202 -23.57 15.58 3.79
CA GLY A 202 -23.55 17.03 4.02
C GLY A 202 -23.24 17.49 5.43
N CYS A 203 -23.12 16.56 6.38
CA CYS A 203 -22.86 16.88 7.78
C CYS A 203 -21.60 16.19 8.32
N GLY A 204 -21.20 15.11 7.67
CA GLY A 204 -20.01 14.33 7.95
C GLY A 204 -18.86 14.65 6.99
N ARG A 205 -17.78 13.88 7.18
CA ARG A 205 -16.60 13.95 6.31
C ARG A 205 -16.74 12.95 5.19
N HIS A 206 -16.29 13.35 3.99
CA HIS A 206 -16.30 12.50 2.81
C HIS A 206 -14.90 12.38 2.25
N ARG A 207 -14.47 11.14 1.99
CA ARG A 207 -13.14 10.84 1.47
C ARG A 207 -13.25 10.37 0.02
N PHE A 208 -12.32 10.84 -0.81
CA PHE A 208 -12.18 10.41 -2.20
C PHE A 208 -10.80 9.81 -2.39
N LYS A 209 -10.73 8.69 -3.11
CA LYS A 209 -9.47 8.06 -3.50
C LYS A 209 -9.55 7.66 -4.96
N LEU A 210 -8.46 7.84 -5.69
CA LEU A 210 -8.37 7.44 -7.08
C LEU A 210 -7.38 6.29 -7.24
N PHE A 211 -7.86 5.17 -7.75
CA PHE A 211 -7.09 3.94 -7.88
C PHE A 211 -6.76 3.64 -9.34
N MET A 212 -5.60 3.04 -9.57
CA MET A 212 -5.18 2.55 -10.88
C MET A 212 -4.55 1.17 -10.73
N GLN A 213 -4.87 0.25 -11.64
CA GLN A 213 -4.02 -0.93 -11.82
C GLN A 213 -2.77 -0.49 -12.57
N PRO A 214 -1.54 -0.83 -12.13
CA PRO A 214 -0.29 -0.31 -12.70
C PRO A 214 0.03 -1.00 -14.04
N ALA A 215 -0.85 -0.81 -15.01
CA ALA A 215 -0.80 -1.38 -16.35
C ALA A 215 -1.47 -0.42 -17.35
N PHE A 216 -1.00 -0.51 -18.59
CA PHE A 216 -1.57 0.21 -19.72
C PHE A 216 -2.17 -0.77 -20.73
N MET A 217 -3.26 -0.35 -21.37
CA MET A 217 -3.89 -1.08 -22.46
C MET A 217 -3.05 -1.00 -23.74
N GLU A 218 -3.03 -2.09 -24.51
CA GLU A 218 -2.38 -2.15 -25.82
C GLU A 218 -3.16 -1.32 -26.86
N SER A 219 -2.91 -0.01 -26.92
CA SER A 219 -3.51 0.92 -27.86
C SER A 219 -2.58 2.08 -28.22
N TYR A 220 -3.00 2.92 -29.18
CA TYR A 220 -2.29 4.16 -29.52
C TYR A 220 -3.28 5.32 -29.70
N PRO A 221 -3.25 6.37 -28.85
CA PRO A 221 -2.41 6.50 -27.65
C PRO A 221 -2.69 5.39 -26.62
N VAL A 222 -1.77 5.14 -25.70
CA VAL A 222 -1.98 4.15 -24.63
C VAL A 222 -3.11 4.61 -23.71
N GLN A 223 -3.77 3.69 -23.03
CA GLN A 223 -4.82 4.07 -22.08
C GLN A 223 -4.63 3.35 -20.75
N THR A 224 -5.17 3.94 -19.69
CA THR A 224 -5.35 3.25 -18.41
C THR A 224 -6.70 3.60 -17.81
N ASN A 225 -7.13 2.80 -16.83
CA ASN A 225 -8.39 2.98 -16.12
C ASN A 225 -8.11 3.48 -14.70
N LEU A 226 -8.84 4.52 -14.31
CA LEU A 226 -8.83 5.09 -12.98
C LEU A 226 -10.19 4.86 -12.33
N TYR A 227 -10.21 4.50 -11.05
CA TYR A 227 -11.42 4.15 -10.32
C TYR A 227 -11.57 5.05 -9.10
N LEU A 228 -12.59 5.91 -9.11
CA LEU A 228 -12.89 6.80 -8.00
C LEU A 228 -13.68 6.04 -6.92
N GLN A 229 -13.12 5.95 -5.73
CA GLN A 229 -13.81 5.51 -4.52
C GLN A 229 -14.27 6.73 -3.73
N HIS A 230 -15.48 6.66 -3.20
CA HIS A 230 -16.03 7.63 -2.26
C HIS A 230 -16.40 6.92 -0.95
N THR A 231 -16.07 7.50 0.20
CA THR A 231 -16.49 7.00 1.52
C THR A 231 -17.11 8.12 2.35
N ASP A 232 -18.33 7.90 2.86
CA ASP A 232 -19.10 8.86 3.65
C ASP A 232 -18.82 8.79 5.16
N LEU A 233 -18.07 7.77 5.60
CA LEU A 233 -17.69 7.52 6.99
C LEU A 233 -18.90 7.46 7.95
N GLY A 234 -20.07 7.06 7.44
CA GLY A 234 -21.33 6.98 8.18
C GLY A 234 -22.05 8.32 8.34
N ASP A 235 -21.90 9.27 7.41
CA ASP A 235 -22.66 10.53 7.41
C ASP A 235 -24.18 10.26 7.38
N PRO A 236 -24.94 10.65 8.42
CA PRO A 236 -26.38 10.40 8.47
C PRO A 236 -27.21 11.38 7.64
N CYS A 237 -26.58 12.38 7.00
CA CYS A 237 -27.29 13.41 6.25
C CYS A 237 -27.63 12.99 4.82
N ASP A 238 -28.87 13.27 4.42
CA ASP A 238 -29.41 12.95 3.10
C ASP A 238 -29.53 14.22 2.22
N ALA A 239 -28.42 14.92 1.99
CA ALA A 239 -28.37 15.99 0.99
C ALA A 239 -27.50 15.58 -0.20
N ILE A 240 -27.79 16.15 -1.38
CA ILE A 240 -26.97 15.95 -2.58
C ILE A 240 -25.97 17.10 -2.64
N LEU A 241 -24.69 16.77 -2.55
CA LEU A 241 -23.59 17.73 -2.61
C LEU A 241 -22.84 17.62 -3.93
N SER A 242 -22.31 18.75 -4.41
CA SER A 242 -21.36 18.80 -5.51
C SER A 242 -20.03 19.35 -5.02
N LYS A 243 -18.92 18.74 -5.43
CA LYS A 243 -17.57 19.09 -5.02
C LYS A 243 -16.61 18.88 -6.18
N ASP A 244 -15.60 19.75 -6.26
CA ASP A 244 -14.42 19.50 -7.10
C ASP A 244 -13.34 18.82 -6.25
N VAL A 245 -12.80 17.72 -6.75
CA VAL A 245 -11.69 16.96 -6.15
C VAL A 245 -10.55 16.88 -7.15
N SER A 246 -9.31 16.92 -6.68
CA SER A 246 -8.13 17.02 -7.54
C SER A 246 -7.13 15.92 -7.20
N PHE A 247 -6.45 15.36 -8.20
CA PHE A 247 -5.45 14.31 -8.01
C PHE A 247 -4.20 14.62 -8.84
N ASP A 248 -3.04 14.64 -8.20
CA ASP A 248 -1.72 14.51 -8.82
C ASP A 248 -1.61 13.15 -9.53
N ILE A 249 -1.37 13.23 -10.83
CA ILE A 249 -1.24 12.11 -11.75
C ILE A 249 0.19 11.94 -12.27
N GLN A 250 1.17 12.65 -11.69
CA GLN A 250 2.59 12.52 -12.05
C GLN A 250 3.06 11.07 -11.96
N ASN A 251 2.61 10.30 -10.96
CA ASN A 251 3.01 8.90 -10.83
C ASN A 251 2.56 8.01 -12.03
N ILE A 252 1.49 8.37 -12.76
CA ILE A 252 1.13 7.70 -14.01
C ILE A 252 2.19 7.96 -15.08
N SER A 253 2.65 9.21 -15.22
CA SER A 253 3.66 9.53 -16.24
C SER A 253 5.01 8.90 -15.93
N GLU A 254 5.37 8.82 -14.64
CA GLU A 254 6.57 8.10 -14.19
C GLU A 254 6.48 6.61 -14.55
N LEU A 255 5.38 5.94 -14.22
CA LEU A 255 5.14 4.54 -14.59
C LEU A 255 5.17 4.35 -16.13
N TYR A 256 4.53 5.25 -16.88
CA TYR A 256 4.52 5.18 -18.34
C TYR A 256 5.94 5.30 -18.93
N ARG A 257 6.72 6.25 -18.43
CA ARG A 257 8.12 6.46 -18.84
C ARG A 257 8.98 5.24 -18.51
N ASP A 258 8.77 4.62 -17.35
CA ASP A 258 9.52 3.44 -16.96
C ASP A 258 9.20 2.23 -17.86
N MET A 259 7.95 2.10 -18.32
CA MET A 259 7.51 1.01 -19.19
C MET A 259 7.84 1.22 -20.67
N TYR A 260 7.70 2.44 -21.19
CA TYR A 260 7.75 2.74 -22.63
C TYR A 260 8.87 3.69 -23.04
N GLY A 261 9.53 4.36 -22.09
CA GLY A 261 10.63 5.30 -22.35
C GLY A 261 10.22 6.63 -23.00
N GLY A 262 8.91 6.87 -23.15
CA GLY A 262 8.33 8.03 -23.85
C GLY A 262 7.67 9.06 -22.94
N ARG A 263 7.17 10.14 -23.55
CA ARG A 263 6.30 11.18 -22.96
C ARG A 263 5.11 11.47 -23.89
N ASP A 264 4.65 10.43 -24.57
CA ASP A 264 3.49 10.52 -25.46
C ASP A 264 2.19 10.65 -24.65
N GLU A 265 1.11 11.02 -25.34
CA GLU A 265 -0.22 11.14 -24.77
C GLU A 265 -0.71 9.81 -24.15
N ILE A 266 -1.34 9.91 -22.99
CA ILE A 266 -1.99 8.82 -22.25
C ILE A 266 -3.48 9.15 -22.15
N ILE A 267 -4.34 8.21 -22.51
CA ILE A 267 -5.78 8.35 -22.31
C ILE A 267 -6.15 7.83 -20.91
N LEU A 268 -6.72 8.69 -20.08
CA LEU A 268 -7.20 8.32 -18.75
C LEU A 268 -8.72 8.10 -18.82
N ASN A 269 -9.14 6.88 -18.46
CA ASN A 269 -10.53 6.48 -18.39
C ASN A 269 -10.98 6.45 -16.92
N VAL A 270 -11.71 7.47 -16.49
CA VAL A 270 -12.12 7.64 -15.09
C VAL A 270 -13.52 7.07 -14.88
N PHE A 271 -13.62 6.08 -14.00
CA PHE A 271 -14.86 5.41 -13.61
C PHE A 271 -15.31 5.92 -12.24
N GLY A 272 -16.61 6.21 -12.13
CA GLY A 272 -17.28 6.49 -10.85
C GLY A 272 -17.73 5.21 -10.14
N TYR A 273 -18.79 5.31 -9.35
CA TYR A 273 -19.34 4.18 -8.60
C TYR A 273 -20.02 3.13 -9.48
N PHE A 274 -19.82 1.85 -9.15
CA PHE A 274 -20.54 0.70 -9.72
C PHE A 274 -20.61 -0.46 -8.71
N ILE A 275 -21.34 -1.52 -9.02
CA ILE A 275 -21.53 -2.68 -8.12
C ILE A 275 -20.85 -3.95 -8.66
N GLU A 276 -20.98 -4.24 -9.96
CA GLU A 276 -20.42 -5.47 -10.54
C GLU A 276 -19.53 -5.20 -11.75
N VAL A 277 -19.96 -4.28 -12.62
CA VAL A 277 -19.26 -3.96 -13.86
C VAL A 277 -19.13 -2.45 -13.95
N PRO A 278 -17.92 -1.93 -14.23
CA PRO A 278 -17.75 -0.50 -14.49
C PRO A 278 -18.69 -0.03 -15.61
N GLY A 279 -19.46 1.01 -15.30
CA GLY A 279 -20.44 1.61 -16.20
C GLY A 279 -19.81 2.68 -17.12
N ASP A 280 -20.52 3.80 -17.25
CA ASP A 280 -20.02 4.94 -18.00
C ASP A 280 -18.75 5.51 -17.37
N LYS A 281 -17.84 5.97 -18.24
CA LYS A 281 -16.57 6.59 -17.88
C LYS A 281 -16.49 7.99 -18.47
N ILE A 282 -15.67 8.82 -17.84
CA ILE A 282 -15.18 10.06 -18.45
C ILE A 282 -13.79 9.79 -18.99
N THR A 283 -13.54 10.18 -20.23
CA THR A 283 -12.24 10.02 -20.88
C THR A 283 -11.58 11.38 -21.05
N VAL A 284 -10.33 11.50 -20.59
CA VAL A 284 -9.51 12.70 -20.75
C VAL A 284 -8.13 12.33 -21.31
N SER A 285 -7.56 13.24 -22.09
CA SER A 285 -6.21 13.13 -22.63
C SER A 285 -5.22 13.76 -21.66
N TYR A 286 -4.21 13.00 -21.26
CA TYR A 286 -3.10 13.46 -20.43
C TYR A 286 -1.81 13.47 -21.25
N LEU A 287 -1.15 14.63 -21.32
CA LEU A 287 0.17 14.75 -21.91
C LEU A 287 1.16 15.06 -20.77
N PRO A 288 2.02 14.09 -20.39
CA PRO A 288 3.02 14.31 -19.35
C PRO A 288 3.92 15.51 -19.62
N GLU A 289 4.25 16.29 -18.59
CA GLU A 289 5.24 17.36 -18.69
C GLU A 289 6.70 16.84 -18.82
#